data_AF-A0A954UXF3-F1
#
_entry.id   AF-A0A954UXF3-F1
#
_cell.length_a   1.000
_cell.length_b   1.000
_cell.length_c   1.000
_cell.angle_alpha   90.00
_cell.angle_beta   90.00
_cell.angle_gamma   90.00
#
_symmetry.space_group_name_H-M   'P 1'
#
loop_
_entity.id
_entity.type
_entity.pdbx_description
1 polymer ?
#
loop_
_entity_poly.entity_id
_entity_poly.type
_entity_poly.pdbx_seq_one_letter_code
_entity_poly.pdbx_strand_id
1 'polypeptide(L)'
;MRSFNKIFIIALPRCATVSLCDALGLLGIPTAHLGCIYGEATGEHFHPQRLSRIYQQISCGDYDLDILRECRGLADYPACCPSVFQQLDRQFPGSLFVNVRRDDDLVGWLQSVERQFVGLQLVKQNSAASADEQHFMQVMLSLRAMTFGQSQFDPEVFLRAYHAYQRQVEQTFAARP
;
A
#
# COMPACT_ATOMS: atom_id res chain seq x y z
N MET A 1 24.57 9.12 -6.44
CA MET A 1 23.10 8.90 -6.31
C MET A 1 22.46 10.19 -5.82
N ARG A 2 21.31 10.58 -6.38
CA ARG A 2 20.50 11.69 -5.84
C ARG A 2 20.14 11.37 -4.38
N SER A 3 20.33 12.32 -3.47
CA SER A 3 19.87 12.15 -2.09
C SER A 3 18.35 12.20 -2.03
N PHE A 4 17.75 11.36 -1.18
CA PHE A 4 16.31 11.34 -0.94
C PHE A 4 16.01 11.11 0.54
N ASN A 5 14.89 11.66 1.00
CA ASN A 5 14.45 11.51 2.39
C ASN A 5 13.88 10.10 2.62
N LYS A 6 12.71 9.82 2.03
CA LYS A 6 12.06 8.50 2.00
C LYS A 6 11.76 8.06 0.57
N ILE A 7 11.36 6.81 0.40
CA ILE A 7 10.85 6.25 -0.86
C ILE A 7 9.48 5.62 -0.63
N PHE A 8 8.46 6.02 -1.38
CA PHE A 8 7.11 5.49 -1.23
C PHE A 8 6.67 4.81 -2.51
N ILE A 9 6.37 3.52 -2.42
CA ILE A 9 5.81 2.74 -3.53
C ILE A 9 4.29 2.88 -3.45
N ILE A 10 3.77 3.81 -4.24
CA ILE A 10 2.35 4.15 -4.28
C ILE A 10 1.60 3.32 -5.33
N ALA A 11 2.25 2.35 -5.97
CA ALA A 11 1.58 1.45 -6.88
C ALA A 11 0.36 0.80 -6.21
N LEU A 12 -0.76 0.72 -6.94
CA LEU A 12 -1.95 0.04 -6.47
C LEU A 12 -1.63 -1.44 -6.13
N PRO A 13 -2.40 -2.07 -5.24
CA PRO A 13 -2.26 -3.50 -4.98
C PRO A 13 -2.29 -4.29 -6.29
N ARG A 14 -1.49 -5.36 -6.34
CA ARG A 14 -1.37 -6.24 -7.52
C ARG A 14 -0.66 -5.61 -8.73
N CYS A 15 0.09 -4.52 -8.51
CA CYS A 15 1.04 -3.92 -9.45
C CYS A 15 2.51 -4.17 -9.04
N ALA A 16 2.85 -5.42 -8.69
CA ALA A 16 4.22 -5.86 -8.36
C ALA A 16 4.90 -5.13 -7.18
N THR A 17 4.12 -4.67 -6.20
CA THR A 17 4.60 -3.98 -4.98
C THR A 17 5.60 -4.82 -4.19
N VAL A 18 5.33 -6.12 -3.98
CA VAL A 18 6.26 -7.05 -3.30
C VAL A 18 7.59 -7.17 -4.04
N SER A 19 7.57 -7.43 -5.34
CA SER A 19 8.81 -7.56 -6.13
C SER A 19 9.65 -6.29 -6.14
N LEU A 20 9.00 -5.12 -6.08
CA LEU A 20 9.72 -3.85 -5.97
C LEU A 20 10.34 -3.66 -4.57
N CYS A 21 9.65 -4.06 -3.50
CA CYS A 21 10.25 -4.11 -2.17
C CYS A 21 11.46 -5.04 -2.13
N ASP A 22 11.38 -6.22 -2.76
CA ASP A 22 12.50 -7.15 -2.84
C ASP A 22 13.70 -6.51 -3.55
N ALA A 23 13.47 -5.88 -4.70
CA ALA A 23 14.53 -5.20 -5.45
C ALA A 23 15.17 -4.05 -4.66
N LEU A 24 14.37 -3.22 -3.98
CA LEU A 24 14.90 -2.15 -3.12
C LEU A 24 15.67 -2.69 -1.92
N GLY A 25 15.19 -3.79 -1.34
CA GLY A 25 15.84 -4.50 -0.26
C GLY A 25 17.24 -5.00 -0.62
N LEU A 26 17.40 -5.59 -1.81
CA LEU A 26 18.70 -5.98 -2.35
C LEU A 26 19.67 -4.79 -2.53
N LEU A 27 19.14 -3.59 -2.72
CA LEU A 27 19.90 -2.34 -2.81
C LEU A 27 20.17 -1.69 -1.44
N GLY A 28 19.79 -2.34 -0.34
CA GLY A 28 19.95 -1.79 1.02
C GLY A 28 18.95 -0.68 1.36
N ILE A 29 17.80 -0.64 0.68
CA ILE A 29 16.72 0.33 0.91
C ILE A 29 15.51 -0.43 1.48
N PRO A 30 15.45 -0.66 2.81
CA PRO A 30 14.34 -1.40 3.40
C PRO A 30 13.04 -0.61 3.29
N THR A 31 11.99 -1.23 2.77
CA THR A 31 10.64 -0.69 2.72
C THR A 31 9.69 -1.60 3.47
N ALA A 32 8.62 -1.04 4.05
CA ALA A 32 7.57 -1.80 4.68
C ALA A 32 6.41 -2.06 3.72
N HIS A 33 6.06 -3.32 3.53
CA HIS A 33 4.89 -3.76 2.78
C HIS A 33 3.85 -4.33 3.76
N LEU A 34 2.68 -3.70 3.85
CA LEU A 34 1.61 -4.12 4.79
C LEU A 34 2.12 -4.29 6.23
N GLY A 35 3.00 -3.38 6.68
CA GLY A 35 3.61 -3.39 8.01
C GLY A 35 4.84 -4.30 8.18
N CYS A 36 5.11 -5.21 7.25
CA CYS A 36 6.31 -6.06 7.26
C CYS A 36 7.48 -5.31 6.63
N ILE A 37 8.60 -5.15 7.36
CA ILE A 37 9.79 -4.51 6.81
C ILE A 37 10.58 -5.56 6.03
N TYR A 38 11.00 -5.22 4.82
CA TYR A 38 11.82 -6.14 4.03
C TYR A 38 13.13 -6.51 4.77
N GLY A 39 13.48 -7.79 4.73
CA GLY A 39 14.66 -8.34 5.40
C GLY A 39 14.38 -8.87 6.81
N GLU A 40 13.17 -8.69 7.34
CA GLU A 40 12.75 -9.36 8.56
C GLU A 40 12.53 -10.85 8.30
N ALA A 41 12.91 -11.69 9.26
CA ALA A 41 12.75 -13.14 9.20
C ALA A 41 11.30 -13.55 9.52
N THR A 42 10.34 -13.00 8.78
CA THR A 42 8.92 -13.37 8.86
C THR A 42 8.59 -14.33 7.73
N GLY A 43 7.81 -15.37 8.01
CA GLY A 43 7.29 -16.26 6.96
C GLY A 43 6.20 -15.62 6.09
N GLU A 44 5.82 -14.38 6.40
CA GLU A 44 4.71 -13.64 5.82
C GLU A 44 5.16 -12.25 5.34
N HIS A 45 4.50 -11.74 4.28
CA HIS A 45 4.76 -10.42 3.69
C HIS A 45 3.87 -9.30 4.29
N PHE A 46 3.36 -9.51 5.50
CA PHE A 46 2.56 -8.54 6.23
C PHE A 46 2.82 -8.68 7.73
N HIS A 47 2.57 -7.61 8.49
CA HIS A 47 2.66 -7.62 9.94
C HIS A 47 1.41 -6.96 10.52
N PRO A 48 0.44 -7.74 11.05
CA PRO A 48 -0.88 -7.24 11.46
C PRO A 48 -0.83 -6.03 12.39
N GLN A 49 -0.08 -6.16 13.49
CA GLN A 49 0.00 -5.16 14.55
C GLN A 49 0.64 -3.86 14.03
N ARG A 50 1.68 -3.95 13.20
CA ARG A 50 2.30 -2.77 12.59
C ARG A 50 1.39 -2.11 11.57
N LEU A 51 0.69 -2.85 10.72
CA LEU A 51 -0.27 -2.25 9.79
C LEU A 51 -1.39 -1.53 10.55
N SER A 52 -1.93 -2.15 11.60
CA SER A 52 -2.92 -1.54 12.48
C SER A 52 -2.41 -0.27 13.16
N ARG A 53 -1.15 -0.28 13.64
CA ARG A 53 -0.50 0.89 14.20
C ARG A 53 -0.37 2.03 13.18
N ILE A 54 0.10 1.73 11.96
CA ILE A 54 0.19 2.72 10.89
C ILE A 54 -1.19 3.30 10.58
N TYR A 55 -2.20 2.45 10.46
CA TYR A 55 -3.58 2.88 10.19
C TYR A 55 -4.12 3.77 11.32
N GLN A 56 -3.83 3.45 12.58
CA GLN A 56 -4.19 4.28 13.72
C GLN A 56 -3.54 5.67 13.65
N GLN A 57 -2.23 5.76 13.39
CA GLN A 57 -1.52 7.03 13.25
C GLN A 57 -2.14 7.89 12.14
N ILE A 58 -2.33 7.31 10.94
CA ILE A 58 -2.94 8.00 9.79
C ILE A 58 -4.37 8.47 10.12
N SER A 59 -5.17 7.64 10.80
CA SER A 59 -6.54 7.98 11.18
C SER A 59 -6.61 9.14 12.19
N CYS A 60 -5.56 9.31 13.01
CA CYS A 60 -5.40 10.44 13.92
C CYS A 60 -4.76 11.68 13.25
N GLY A 61 -4.46 11.62 11.94
CA GLY A 61 -3.77 12.68 11.23
C GLY A 61 -2.27 12.76 11.53
N ASP A 62 -1.70 11.75 12.18
CA ASP A 62 -0.27 11.63 12.44
C ASP A 62 0.42 10.92 11.28
N TYR A 63 1.29 11.66 10.58
CA TYR A 63 2.10 11.17 9.47
C TYR A 63 3.59 11.03 9.83
N ASP A 64 4.00 11.33 11.08
CA ASP A 64 5.32 10.93 11.59
C ASP A 64 5.29 9.44 12.01
N LEU A 65 5.07 8.59 11.02
CA LEU A 65 4.79 7.17 11.25
C LEU A 65 5.97 6.48 11.93
N ASP A 66 5.72 5.76 13.03
CA ASP A 66 6.76 5.17 13.87
C ASP A 66 7.63 4.19 13.06
N ILE A 67 7.00 3.42 12.17
CA ILE A 67 7.66 2.45 11.29
C ILE A 67 8.70 3.08 10.36
N LEU A 68 8.54 4.37 10.01
CA LEU A 68 9.48 5.08 9.15
C LEU A 68 10.78 5.44 9.89
N ARG A 69 10.89 5.18 11.19
CA ARG A 69 12.17 5.23 11.94
C ARG A 69 13.01 3.99 11.69
N GLU A 70 12.38 2.88 11.31
CA GLU A 70 13.01 1.58 11.12
C GLU A 70 13.25 1.23 9.64
N CYS A 71 12.52 1.89 8.73
CA CYS A 71 12.65 1.68 7.29
C CYS A 71 12.75 3.00 6.49
N ARG A 72 13.08 2.87 5.20
CA ARG A 72 13.25 4.00 4.28
C ARG A 72 11.95 4.37 3.56
N GLY A 73 10.87 3.63 3.76
CA GLY A 73 9.70 3.75 2.90
C GLY A 73 8.55 2.81 3.18
N LEU A 74 7.41 3.08 2.57
CA LEU A 74 6.22 2.22 2.57
C LEU A 74 5.89 1.75 1.16
N ALA A 75 5.21 0.63 1.05
CA ALA A 75 4.72 0.08 -0.21
C ALA A 75 3.30 -0.47 -0.11
N ASP A 76 2.55 -0.37 -1.21
CA ASP A 76 1.16 -0.82 -1.28
C ASP A 76 0.32 -0.04 -0.25
N TYR A 77 -0.54 -0.71 0.52
CA TYR A 77 -1.24 -0.05 1.61
C TYR A 77 -0.34 0.27 2.82
N PRO A 78 -0.50 1.46 3.42
CA PRO A 78 -1.44 2.53 3.07
C PRO A 78 -0.87 3.57 2.07
N ALA A 79 0.39 3.42 1.63
CA ALA A 79 1.07 4.39 0.78
C ALA A 79 0.32 4.69 -0.52
N CYS A 80 -0.34 3.70 -1.12
CA CYS A 80 -1.11 3.91 -2.33
C CYS A 80 -2.44 4.66 -2.10
N CYS A 81 -2.91 4.87 -0.87
CA CYS A 81 -4.13 5.64 -0.64
C CYS A 81 -3.91 7.12 -1.04
N PRO A 82 -4.78 7.73 -1.87
CA PRO A 82 -4.48 9.06 -2.40
C PRO A 82 -4.30 10.17 -1.36
N SER A 83 -5.15 10.19 -0.34
CA SER A 83 -4.99 11.12 0.78
C SER A 83 -3.71 10.88 1.58
N VAL A 84 -3.19 9.65 1.60
CA VAL A 84 -2.01 9.28 2.36
C VAL A 84 -0.74 9.71 1.65
N PHE A 85 -0.53 9.37 0.37
CA PHE A 85 0.71 9.80 -0.31
C PHE A 85 0.83 11.32 -0.42
N GLN A 86 -0.27 12.05 -0.53
CA GLN A 86 -0.27 13.52 -0.52
C GLN A 86 0.22 14.09 0.81
N GLN A 87 -0.14 13.46 1.93
CA GLN A 87 0.31 13.88 3.26
C GLN A 87 1.74 13.43 3.53
N LEU A 88 2.13 12.23 3.09
CA LEU A 88 3.52 11.76 3.13
C LEU A 88 4.45 12.66 2.33
N ASP A 89 4.00 13.21 1.19
CA ASP A 89 4.78 14.17 0.40
C ASP A 89 5.08 15.45 1.19
N ARG A 90 4.07 15.98 1.88
CA ARG A 90 4.22 17.17 2.75
C ARG A 90 5.10 16.89 3.96
N GLN A 91 4.90 15.74 4.60
CA GLN A 91 5.62 15.35 5.82
C GLN A 91 7.09 15.05 5.56
N PHE A 92 7.42 14.48 4.40
CA PHE A 92 8.78 14.08 4.06
C PHE A 92 9.24 14.74 2.74
N PRO A 93 9.56 16.05 2.73
CA PRO A 93 10.09 16.73 1.55
C PRO A 93 11.33 16.04 0.98
N GLY A 94 11.46 16.06 -0.35
CA GLY A 94 12.56 15.38 -1.05
C GLY A 94 12.45 13.85 -1.10
N SER A 95 11.30 13.29 -0.74
CA SER A 95 11.04 11.86 -0.91
C SER A 95 10.70 11.48 -2.36
N LEU A 96 11.07 10.25 -2.72
CA LEU A 96 10.75 9.65 -4.00
C LEU A 96 9.41 8.91 -3.93
N PHE A 97 8.64 8.97 -5.02
CA PHE A 97 7.37 8.26 -5.15
C PHE A 97 7.43 7.41 -6.41
N VAL A 98 7.18 6.11 -6.26
CA VAL A 98 7.26 5.13 -7.35
C VAL A 98 5.86 4.56 -7.60
N ASN A 99 5.34 4.78 -8.80
CA ASN A 99 4.05 4.26 -9.23
C ASN A 99 4.26 3.24 -10.36
N VAL A 100 4.08 1.95 -10.04
CA VAL A 100 4.12 0.86 -11.02
C VAL A 100 2.72 0.68 -11.60
N ARG A 101 2.63 0.68 -12.93
CA ARG A 101 1.38 0.62 -13.69
C ARG A 101 1.25 -0.72 -14.41
N ARG A 102 0.01 -1.12 -14.69
CA ARG A 102 -0.35 -2.29 -15.52
C ARG A 102 -1.30 -1.88 -16.65
N ASP A 103 -1.03 -0.73 -17.27
CA ASP A 103 -1.92 -0.13 -18.28
C ASP A 103 -2.15 -1.05 -19.48
N ASP A 104 -1.13 -1.83 -19.86
CA ASP A 104 -1.20 -2.74 -21.00
C ASP A 104 -1.93 -4.07 -20.69
N ASP A 105 -2.25 -4.34 -19.41
CA ASP A 105 -2.90 -5.57 -18.95
C ASP A 105 -3.85 -5.33 -17.77
N LEU A 106 -4.87 -4.50 -18.01
CA LEU A 106 -5.90 -4.19 -17.01
C LEU A 106 -6.80 -5.40 -16.70
N VAL A 107 -7.04 -6.27 -17.68
CA VAL A 107 -7.80 -7.50 -17.48
C VAL A 107 -7.06 -8.43 -16.53
N GLY A 108 -5.76 -8.67 -16.75
CA GLY A 108 -4.93 -9.47 -15.86
C GLY A 108 -4.71 -8.82 -14.50
N TRP A 109 -4.73 -7.49 -14.41
CA TRP A 109 -4.77 -6.78 -13.12
C TRP A 109 -6.06 -7.07 -12.36
N LEU A 110 -7.24 -6.88 -12.98
CA LEU A 110 -8.54 -7.15 -12.36
C LEU A 110 -8.66 -8.59 -11.86
N GLN A 111 -8.27 -9.58 -12.68
CA GLN A 111 -8.24 -10.99 -12.28
C GLN A 111 -7.33 -11.24 -11.08
N SER A 112 -6.20 -10.51 -10.99
CA SER A 112 -5.27 -10.63 -9.86
C SER A 112 -5.86 -10.04 -8.57
N VAL A 113 -6.60 -8.93 -8.68
CA VAL A 113 -7.32 -8.32 -7.56
C VAL A 113 -8.45 -9.23 -7.08
N GLU A 114 -9.22 -9.78 -8.00
CA GLU A 114 -10.31 -10.72 -7.69
C GLU A 114 -9.81 -11.93 -6.90
N ARG A 115 -8.73 -12.58 -7.38
CA ARG A 115 -8.11 -13.70 -6.66
C ARG A 115 -7.65 -13.34 -5.25
N GLN A 116 -7.05 -12.16 -5.08
CA GLN A 116 -6.66 -11.68 -3.75
C GLN A 116 -7.89 -11.48 -2.86
N PHE A 117 -8.98 -10.93 -3.41
CA PHE A 117 -10.22 -10.71 -2.68
C PHE A 117 -10.87 -12.02 -2.23
N VAL A 118 -10.96 -13.02 -3.13
CA VAL A 118 -11.45 -14.37 -2.80
C VAL A 118 -10.60 -15.00 -1.70
N GLY A 119 -9.26 -14.92 -1.81
CA GLY A 119 -8.36 -15.45 -0.78
C GLY A 119 -8.60 -14.80 0.60
N LEU A 120 -8.78 -13.48 0.64
CA LEU A 120 -9.09 -12.75 1.88
C LEU A 120 -10.48 -13.11 2.45
N GLN A 121 -11.47 -13.37 1.61
CA GLN A 121 -12.79 -13.82 2.07
C GLN A 121 -12.74 -15.22 2.70
N LEU A 122 -11.96 -16.13 2.11
CA LEU A 122 -11.78 -17.49 2.66
C LEU A 122 -11.10 -17.45 4.04
N VAL A 123 -10.10 -16.56 4.22
CA VAL A 123 -9.47 -16.34 5.54
C VAL A 123 -10.49 -15.78 6.54
N LYS A 124 -11.32 -14.81 6.13
CA LYS A 124 -12.35 -14.21 7.00
C LYS A 124 -13.43 -15.21 7.44
N GLN A 125 -13.78 -16.18 6.59
CA GLN A 125 -14.77 -17.21 6.89
C GLN A 125 -14.23 -18.32 7.81
N ASN A 126 -12.92 -18.33 8.09
CA ASN A 126 -12.35 -19.27 9.03
C ASN A 126 -12.72 -18.89 10.47
N SER A 127 -13.59 -19.67 11.10
CA SER A 127 -14.14 -19.44 12.44
C SER A 127 -13.11 -19.38 13.58
N ALA A 128 -11.84 -19.68 13.28
CA ALA A 128 -10.72 -19.70 14.20
C ALA A 128 -9.84 -18.43 14.15
N ALA A 129 -10.20 -17.40 13.37
CA ALA A 129 -9.40 -16.18 13.27
C ALA A 129 -9.28 -15.44 14.62
N SER A 130 -8.04 -15.13 15.00
CA SER A 130 -7.70 -14.33 16.18
C SER A 130 -8.21 -12.89 16.10
N ALA A 131 -8.28 -12.19 17.24
CA ALA A 131 -8.68 -10.79 17.30
C ALA A 131 -7.78 -9.88 16.44
N ASP A 132 -6.48 -10.16 16.40
CA ASP A 132 -5.51 -9.41 15.59
C ASP A 132 -5.75 -9.60 14.10
N GLU A 133 -6.05 -10.82 13.65
CA GLU A 133 -6.39 -11.11 12.26
C GLU A 133 -7.71 -10.45 11.85
N GLN A 134 -8.73 -10.49 12.72
CA GLN A 134 -10.00 -9.80 12.48
C GLN A 134 -9.81 -8.29 12.34
N HIS A 135 -8.98 -7.70 13.22
CA HIS A 135 -8.68 -6.28 13.17
C HIS A 135 -7.86 -5.90 11.93
N PHE A 136 -6.84 -6.69 11.57
CA PHE A 136 -6.09 -6.54 10.33
C PHE A 136 -7.00 -6.58 9.10
N MET A 137 -7.96 -7.51 9.06
CA MET A 137 -8.94 -7.61 7.99
C MET A 137 -9.82 -6.36 7.90
N GLN A 138 -10.23 -5.78 9.03
CA GLN A 138 -10.97 -4.52 9.04
C GLN A 138 -10.11 -3.36 8.50
N VAL A 139 -8.85 -3.27 8.92
CA VAL A 139 -7.91 -2.26 8.42
C VAL A 139 -7.72 -2.39 6.90
N MET A 140 -7.52 -3.60 6.39
CA MET A 140 -7.41 -3.86 4.95
C MET A 140 -8.66 -3.44 4.17
N LEU A 141 -9.86 -3.69 4.72
CA LEU A 141 -11.12 -3.25 4.10
C LEU A 141 -11.26 -1.72 4.10
N SER A 142 -10.82 -1.04 5.17
CA SER A 142 -10.81 0.42 5.24
C SER A 142 -9.84 1.03 4.24
N LEU A 143 -8.60 0.52 4.15
CA LEU A 143 -7.59 1.00 3.19
C LEU A 143 -8.04 0.78 1.74
N ARG A 144 -8.72 -0.33 1.48
CA ARG A 144 -9.36 -0.60 0.19
C ARG A 144 -10.46 0.41 -0.13
N ALA A 145 -11.35 0.69 0.82
CA ALA A 145 -12.40 1.70 0.65
C ALA A 145 -11.80 3.11 0.40
N MET A 146 -10.73 3.47 1.11
CA MET A 146 -10.01 4.74 0.89
C MET A 146 -9.37 4.84 -0.51
N THR A 147 -9.07 3.72 -1.15
CA THR A 147 -8.34 3.69 -2.43
C THR A 147 -9.27 3.53 -3.62
N PHE A 148 -10.27 2.65 -3.52
CA PHE A 148 -11.17 2.30 -4.62
C PHE A 148 -12.60 2.85 -4.43
N GLY A 149 -12.89 3.51 -3.30
CA GLY A 149 -14.23 4.01 -2.96
C GLY A 149 -15.16 2.96 -2.34
N GLN A 150 -14.77 1.67 -2.33
CA GLN A 150 -15.51 0.60 -1.68
C GLN A 150 -14.60 -0.54 -1.22
N SER A 151 -15.09 -1.38 -0.31
CA SER A 151 -14.33 -2.50 0.27
C SER A 151 -14.59 -3.85 -0.41
N GLN A 152 -15.72 -3.98 -1.12
CA GLN A 152 -16.07 -5.18 -1.89
C GLN A 152 -15.51 -5.11 -3.31
N PHE A 153 -15.13 -6.25 -3.87
CA PHE A 153 -14.69 -6.29 -5.26
C PHE A 153 -15.87 -6.13 -6.22
N ASP A 154 -15.71 -5.19 -7.15
CA ASP A 154 -16.56 -5.00 -8.32
C ASP A 154 -15.63 -4.61 -9.48
N PRO A 155 -15.58 -5.37 -10.58
CA PRO A 155 -14.61 -5.16 -11.63
C PRO A 155 -14.74 -3.79 -12.30
N GLU A 156 -15.95 -3.27 -12.46
CA GLU A 156 -16.17 -1.98 -13.09
C GLU A 156 -15.76 -0.83 -12.17
N VAL A 157 -16.11 -0.91 -10.88
CA VAL A 157 -15.70 0.08 -9.89
C VAL A 157 -14.18 0.13 -9.78
N PHE A 158 -13.53 -1.03 -9.72
CA PHE A 158 -12.07 -1.12 -9.61
C PHE A 158 -11.35 -0.62 -10.86
N LEU A 159 -11.88 -0.91 -12.05
CA LEU A 159 -11.33 -0.37 -13.29
C LEU A 159 -11.46 1.15 -13.37
N ARG A 160 -12.63 1.70 -13.02
CA ARG A 160 -12.84 3.16 -12.94
C ARG A 160 -11.89 3.80 -11.93
N ALA A 161 -11.76 3.19 -10.76
CA ALA A 161 -10.87 3.65 -9.70
C ALA A 161 -9.39 3.57 -10.13
N TYR A 162 -8.97 2.54 -10.85
CA TYR A 162 -7.61 2.45 -11.43
C TYR A 162 -7.31 3.67 -12.31
N HIS A 163 -8.18 3.97 -13.28
CA HIS A 163 -7.96 5.10 -14.17
C HIS A 163 -8.00 6.45 -13.43
N ALA A 164 -8.91 6.60 -12.47
CA ALA A 164 -8.97 7.80 -11.63
C ALA A 164 -7.69 7.96 -10.80
N TYR A 165 -7.18 6.86 -10.25
CA TYR A 165 -5.94 6.81 -9.50
C TYR A 165 -4.74 7.29 -10.31
N GLN A 166 -4.55 6.74 -11.52
CA GLN A 166 -3.42 7.13 -12.38
C GLN A 166 -3.44 8.62 -12.71
N ARG A 167 -4.62 9.17 -13.06
CA ARG A 167 -4.78 10.61 -13.29
C ARG A 167 -4.46 11.43 -12.04
N GLN A 168 -4.89 10.99 -10.86
CA GLN A 168 -4.63 11.70 -9.61
C GLN A 168 -3.15 11.70 -9.25
N VAL A 169 -2.45 10.59 -9.48
CA VAL A 169 -0.99 10.50 -9.30
C VAL A 169 -0.31 11.51 -10.25
N GLU A 170 -0.63 11.48 -11.54
CA GLU A 170 -0.09 12.42 -12.52
C GLU A 170 -0.33 13.88 -12.11
N GLN A 171 -1.56 14.23 -11.73
CA GLN A 171 -1.93 15.58 -11.30
C GLN A 171 -1.19 16.02 -10.03
N THR A 172 -1.07 15.14 -9.04
CA THR A 172 -0.39 15.45 -7.77
C THR A 172 1.09 15.74 -8.01
N PHE A 173 1.73 14.95 -8.88
CA PHE A 173 3.17 15.00 -9.06
C PHE A 173 3.61 15.88 -10.25
N ALA A 174 2.70 16.36 -11.10
CA ALA A 174 3.01 17.24 -12.23
C ALA A 174 3.70 18.55 -11.84
N ALA A 175 3.39 19.09 -10.65
CA ALA A 175 3.93 20.35 -10.17
C ALA A 175 5.14 20.17 -9.23
N ARG A 176 5.62 18.93 -9.01
CA ARG A 176 6.81 18.72 -8.18
C ARG A 176 8.08 19.06 -8.97
N PRO A 177 9.06 19.73 -8.33
CA PRO A 177 10.32 20.12 -8.96
C PRO A 177 11.26 18.95 -9.26
#